data_AF-A0A3C0I8X2-F1
#
_entry.id   AF-A0A3C0I8X2-F1
#
_cell.length_a   1.000
_cell.length_b   1.000
_cell.length_c   1.000
_cell.angle_alpha   90.00
_cell.angle_beta   90.00
_cell.angle_gamma   90.00
#
_symmetry.space_group_name_H-M   'P 1'
#
loop_
_entity.id
_entity.type
_entity.pdbx_description
1 polymer ?
#
loop_
_entity_poly.entity_id
_entity_poly.type
_entity_poly.pdbx_seq_one_letter_code
_entity_poly.pdbx_strand_id
1 'polypeptide(L)'
;MKPIRQIEKSFVLQEDGSDCGVACLLSLLKYYGSDSTLEHLRKLSGTTQQGTSLLGLYEAAQKIGFEAAGCEADIEALMAHNQPLILHITLQKGFDHYVVCFGFDQLAQPQKALIGDPSKGVFWMDVSQLAQLWVSKTCLTLAPTTALQPAKQTQNQQFSWFWQLIQQDLPLLGISVFLGIATALLGLAMALFSQVLIDDVFPQNNASKFFIGSTLLLFILLIRLGLQLIRQHLLNKQSFDFNLRMGIDFYEKLLGQPKSFFDGRKIGDFTARFSDAARIQRVIDRKSVV
;
A
#
# COMPACT_ATOMS: atom_id res chain seq x y z
N MET A 1 27.57 6.42 -8.84
CA MET A 1 26.08 6.31 -8.80
C MET A 1 25.71 4.95 -8.23
N LYS A 2 24.69 4.86 -7.35
CA LYS A 2 24.18 3.56 -6.91
C LYS A 2 23.59 2.78 -8.10
N PRO A 3 23.54 1.43 -8.07
CA PRO A 3 22.89 0.66 -9.13
C PRO A 3 21.39 1.01 -9.21
N ILE A 4 20.84 1.04 -10.43
CA ILE A 4 19.44 1.45 -10.67
C ILE A 4 18.44 0.65 -9.83
N ARG A 5 18.67 -0.66 -9.65
CA ARG A 5 17.84 -1.53 -8.81
C ARG A 5 17.75 -1.08 -7.35
N GLN A 6 18.80 -0.44 -6.83
CA GLN A 6 18.78 0.08 -5.46
C GLN A 6 18.00 1.40 -5.40
N ILE A 7 18.12 2.22 -6.44
CA ILE A 7 17.36 3.47 -6.58
C ILE A 7 15.87 3.20 -6.69
N GLU A 8 15.47 2.25 -7.54
CA GLU A 8 14.07 1.81 -7.69
C GLU A 8 13.47 1.31 -6.38
N LYS A 9 14.26 0.62 -5.54
CA LYS A 9 13.80 0.17 -4.20
C LYS A 9 13.59 1.30 -3.22
N SER A 10 14.40 2.36 -3.29
CA SER A 10 14.25 3.54 -2.43
C SER A 10 13.20 4.53 -2.93
N PHE A 11 12.82 4.44 -4.20
CA PHE A 11 11.92 5.40 -4.83
C PHE A 11 10.48 5.22 -4.37
N VAL A 12 9.80 6.33 -4.10
CA VAL A 12 8.42 6.35 -3.61
C VAL A 12 7.54 7.10 -4.60
N LEU A 13 6.45 6.45 -5.00
CA LEU A 13 5.41 7.05 -5.82
C LEU A 13 4.52 7.96 -4.96
N GLN A 14 3.97 9.00 -5.58
CA GLN A 14 3.03 9.90 -4.90
C GLN A 14 1.69 9.20 -4.64
N GLU A 15 1.11 9.40 -3.46
CA GLU A 15 -0.25 8.94 -3.13
C GLU A 15 -1.29 9.93 -3.63
N ASP A 16 -1.09 11.23 -3.37
CA ASP A 16 -1.95 12.31 -3.85
C ASP A 16 -1.25 13.20 -4.89
N GLY A 17 -2.02 13.89 -5.74
CA GLY A 17 -1.47 14.74 -6.80
C GLY A 17 -0.65 15.96 -6.33
N SER A 18 -0.78 16.36 -5.05
CA SER A 18 -0.02 17.46 -4.43
C SER A 18 1.27 17.01 -3.74
N ASP A 19 1.55 15.70 -3.72
CA ASP A 19 2.64 15.10 -2.92
C ASP A 19 3.95 14.93 -3.67
N CYS A 20 4.06 15.35 -4.94
CA CYS A 20 5.25 15.11 -5.77
C CYS A 20 6.55 15.56 -5.07
N GLY A 21 6.59 16.76 -4.48
CA GLY A 21 7.75 17.26 -3.75
C GLY A 21 8.11 16.42 -2.53
N VAL A 22 7.11 16.05 -1.73
CA VAL A 22 7.29 15.25 -0.52
C VAL A 22 7.72 13.81 -0.84
N ALA A 23 7.18 13.24 -1.91
CA ALA A 23 7.59 11.93 -2.43
C ALA A 23 9.05 11.94 -2.92
N CYS A 24 9.50 13.03 -3.54
CA CYS A 24 10.91 13.22 -3.89
C CYS A 24 11.81 13.26 -2.66
N LEU A 25 11.43 14.03 -1.64
CA LEU A 25 12.19 14.10 -0.38
C LEU A 25 12.24 12.75 0.33
N LEU A 26 11.13 12.01 0.37
CA LEU A 26 11.09 10.66 0.95
C LEU A 26 11.96 9.67 0.18
N SER A 27 11.95 9.75 -1.15
CA SER A 27 12.78 8.91 -2.01
C SER A 27 14.26 9.10 -1.73
N LEU A 28 14.68 10.37 -1.53
CA LEU A 28 16.06 10.69 -1.16
C LEU A 28 16.38 10.29 0.29
N LEU A 29 15.44 10.44 1.22
CA LEU A 29 15.59 9.97 2.60
C LEU A 29 15.90 8.46 2.65
N LYS A 30 15.11 7.67 1.91
CA LYS A 30 15.32 6.23 1.73
C LYS A 30 16.61 5.90 0.99
N TYR A 31 16.95 6.69 -0.03
CA TYR A 31 18.21 6.54 -0.76
C TYR A 31 19.42 6.67 0.17
N TYR A 32 19.37 7.55 1.17
CA TYR A 32 20.43 7.74 2.16
C TYR A 32 20.35 6.79 3.37
N GLY A 33 19.39 5.86 3.41
CA GLY A 33 19.27 4.83 4.46
C GLY A 33 18.47 5.26 5.70
N SER A 34 17.76 6.39 5.60
CA SER A 34 16.77 6.82 6.59
C SER A 34 15.35 6.47 6.12
N ASP A 35 14.35 6.61 6.98
CA ASP A 35 12.95 6.36 6.61
C ASP A 35 12.00 7.28 7.38
N SER A 36 10.85 7.55 6.76
CA SER A 36 9.77 8.39 7.31
C SER A 36 8.47 8.07 6.59
N THR A 37 7.36 8.67 7.03
CA THR A 37 6.06 8.55 6.35
C THR A 37 5.79 9.78 5.49
N LEU A 38 5.10 9.59 4.35
CA LEU A 38 4.64 10.73 3.53
C LEU A 38 3.85 11.73 4.36
N GLU A 39 3.00 11.26 5.27
CA GLU A 39 2.19 12.10 6.15
C GLU A 39 3.03 12.95 7.11
N HIS A 40 4.09 12.38 7.70
CA HIS A 40 5.01 13.14 8.55
C HIS A 40 5.70 14.26 7.75
N LEU A 41 6.20 13.92 6.56
CA LEU A 41 6.86 14.89 5.70
C LEU A 41 5.91 15.98 5.21
N ARG A 42 4.68 15.65 4.82
CA ARG A 42 3.63 16.64 4.45
C ARG A 42 3.38 17.64 5.58
N LYS A 43 3.33 17.16 6.82
CA LYS A 43 3.16 18.02 7.99
C LYS A 43 4.35 18.94 8.20
N LEU A 44 5.58 18.44 7.98
CA LEU A 44 6.80 19.24 8.12
C LEU A 44 6.96 20.30 7.01
N SER A 45 6.60 19.95 5.78
CA SER A 45 6.73 20.81 4.60
C SER A 45 5.56 21.78 4.43
N GLY A 46 4.48 21.61 5.17
CA GLY A 46 3.26 22.43 5.03
C GLY A 46 2.56 22.19 3.69
N THR A 47 2.65 20.99 3.13
CA THR A 47 2.01 20.64 1.85
C THR A 47 0.50 20.84 1.93
N THR A 48 -0.03 21.63 1.00
CA THR A 48 -1.46 21.92 0.90
C THR A 48 -2.06 21.30 -0.37
N GLN A 49 -3.35 21.56 -0.64
CA GLN A 49 -3.98 21.17 -1.90
C GLN A 49 -3.30 21.79 -3.15
N GLN A 50 -2.58 22.90 -2.98
CA GLN A 50 -1.86 23.58 -4.07
C GLN A 50 -0.48 22.96 -4.35
N GLY A 51 -0.05 21.98 -3.55
CA GLY A 51 1.26 21.37 -3.65
C GLY A 51 2.20 21.76 -2.52
N THR A 52 3.50 21.57 -2.76
CA THR A 52 4.56 21.88 -1.80
C THR A 52 5.47 22.95 -2.37
N SER A 53 5.74 24.01 -1.62
CA SER A 53 6.70 25.03 -2.03
C SER A 53 8.14 24.53 -1.84
N LEU A 54 9.08 25.10 -2.60
CA LEU A 54 10.50 24.78 -2.44
C LEU A 54 11.00 25.12 -1.03
N LEU A 55 10.54 26.25 -0.47
CA LEU A 55 10.84 26.65 0.91
C LEU A 55 10.34 25.61 1.91
N GLY A 56 9.10 25.10 1.74
CA GLY A 56 8.55 24.05 2.59
C GLY A 56 9.36 22.76 2.51
N LEU A 57 9.82 22.37 1.31
CA LEU A 57 10.72 21.21 1.15
C LEU A 57 12.07 21.43 1.82
N TYR A 58 12.66 22.61 1.67
CA TYR A 58 13.91 22.99 2.31
C TYR A 58 13.81 22.92 3.83
N GLU A 59 12.77 23.52 4.43
CA GLU A 59 12.56 23.50 5.87
C GLU A 59 12.31 22.07 6.40
N ALA A 60 11.54 21.27 5.65
CA ALA A 60 11.30 19.88 6.00
C ALA A 60 12.60 19.07 5.98
N ALA A 61 13.39 19.22 4.92
CA ALA A 61 14.69 18.55 4.78
C ALA A 61 15.63 18.87 5.96
N GLN A 62 15.74 20.15 6.33
CA GLN A 62 16.54 20.58 7.48
C GLN A 62 16.05 19.95 8.80
N LYS A 63 14.73 19.96 9.04
CA LYS A 63 14.13 19.37 10.26
C LYS A 63 14.39 17.86 10.39
N ILE A 64 14.56 17.16 9.28
CA ILE A 64 14.84 15.71 9.24
C ILE A 64 16.34 15.42 9.40
N GLY A 65 17.21 16.43 9.26
CA GLY A 65 18.65 16.29 9.38
C GLY A 65 19.40 16.23 8.04
N PHE A 66 18.81 16.72 6.95
CA PHE A 66 19.57 17.04 5.74
C PHE A 66 20.17 18.44 5.82
N GLU A 67 21.39 18.58 5.30
CA GLU A 67 21.89 19.87 4.86
C GLU A 67 21.30 20.13 3.48
N ALA A 68 20.41 21.11 3.41
CA ALA A 68 19.69 21.45 2.19
C ALA A 68 20.12 22.84 1.71
N ALA A 69 20.22 23.03 0.39
CA ALA A 69 20.40 24.35 -0.22
C ALA A 69 19.57 24.45 -1.51
N GLY A 70 18.75 25.50 -1.59
CA GLY A 70 18.04 25.87 -2.81
C GLY A 70 18.96 26.65 -3.73
N CYS A 71 19.13 26.19 -4.96
CA CYS A 71 20.05 26.76 -5.92
C CYS A 71 19.35 27.00 -7.26
N GLU A 72 19.85 27.98 -8.01
CA GLU A 72 19.57 28.12 -9.44
C GLU A 72 20.84 27.75 -10.20
N ALA A 73 20.76 26.82 -11.15
CA ALA A 73 21.92 26.28 -11.82
C ALA A 73 21.64 25.91 -13.29
N ASP A 74 22.70 25.91 -14.09
CA ASP A 74 22.65 25.39 -15.46
C ASP A 74 22.89 23.87 -15.49
N ILE A 75 22.52 23.25 -16.61
CA ILE A 75 22.65 21.81 -16.83
C ILE A 75 24.10 21.35 -16.74
N GLU A 76 25.04 22.18 -17.19
CA GLU A 76 26.46 21.88 -17.10
C GLU A 76 26.91 21.79 -15.64
N ALA A 77 26.45 22.71 -14.78
CA ALA A 77 26.71 22.67 -13.35
C ALA A 77 26.03 21.46 -12.67
N LEU A 78 24.81 21.12 -13.12
CA LEU A 78 24.08 19.95 -12.66
C LEU A 78 24.84 18.65 -12.97
N MET A 79 25.38 18.55 -14.18
CA MET A 79 26.21 17.43 -14.63
C MET A 79 27.55 17.35 -13.87
N ALA A 80 28.15 18.50 -13.55
CA ALA A 80 29.39 18.55 -12.77
C ALA A 80 29.16 18.11 -11.31
N HIS A 81 28.01 18.46 -10.72
CA HIS A 81 27.67 18.07 -9.35
C HIS A 81 27.42 16.56 -9.20
N ASN A 82 26.70 15.95 -10.16
CA ASN A 82 26.46 14.51 -10.28
C ASN A 82 26.06 13.76 -8.97
N GLN A 83 25.28 14.42 -8.11
CA GLN A 83 24.71 13.84 -6.90
C GLN A 83 23.17 13.94 -6.92
N PRO A 84 22.47 13.10 -6.14
CA PRO A 84 21.01 13.11 -6.10
C PRO A 84 20.45 14.43 -5.56
N LEU A 85 19.53 15.04 -6.31
CA LEU A 85 18.89 16.30 -5.95
C LEU A 85 17.46 16.38 -6.49
N ILE A 86 16.70 17.34 -5.97
CA ILE A 86 15.31 17.56 -6.40
C ILE A 86 15.29 18.72 -7.41
N LEU A 87 14.67 18.50 -8.57
CA LEU A 87 14.46 19.50 -9.61
C LEU A 87 13.02 19.98 -9.59
N HIS A 88 12.83 21.28 -9.81
CA HIS A 88 11.53 21.87 -10.09
C HIS A 88 11.35 22.03 -11.60
N ILE A 89 10.53 21.18 -12.21
CA ILE A 89 10.29 21.16 -13.66
C ILE A 89 8.89 21.67 -13.98
N THR A 90 8.73 22.24 -15.18
CA THR A 90 7.43 22.63 -15.70
C THR A 90 7.05 21.69 -16.83
N LEU A 91 5.98 20.92 -16.63
CA LEU A 91 5.47 20.00 -17.65
C LEU A 91 4.82 20.78 -18.81
N GLN A 92 4.77 20.18 -20.00
CA GLN A 92 4.24 20.81 -21.23
C GLN A 92 2.81 21.37 -21.14
N LYS A 93 2.07 21.06 -20.08
CA LYS A 93 0.71 21.57 -19.81
C LYS A 93 0.69 22.75 -18.83
N GLY A 94 1.84 23.34 -18.49
CA GLY A 94 1.98 24.46 -17.56
C GLY A 94 1.82 24.09 -16.08
N PHE A 95 1.91 22.80 -15.75
CA PHE A 95 1.88 22.33 -14.36
C PHE A 95 3.30 22.16 -13.84
N ASP A 96 3.55 22.75 -12.68
CA ASP A 96 4.79 22.57 -11.93
C ASP A 96 4.84 21.20 -11.27
N HIS A 97 6.02 20.58 -11.31
CA HIS A 97 6.24 19.23 -10.80
C HIS A 97 7.65 19.11 -10.21
N TYR A 98 7.79 18.26 -9.19
CA TYR A 98 9.09 17.92 -8.63
C TYR A 98 9.52 16.53 -9.07
N VAL A 99 10.79 16.41 -9.44
CA VAL A 99 11.42 15.13 -9.79
C VAL A 99 12.78 15.01 -9.12
N VAL A 100 13.23 13.78 -8.88
CA VAL A 100 14.59 13.53 -8.38
C VAL A 100 15.51 13.25 -9.56
N CYS A 101 16.62 13.97 -9.68
CA CYS A 101 17.71 13.59 -10.56
C CYS A 101 18.75 12.83 -9.75
N PHE A 102 19.01 11.56 -10.08
CA PHE A 102 19.95 10.72 -9.34
C PHE A 102 21.39 10.79 -9.87
N GLY A 103 21.58 11.28 -11.10
CA GLY A 103 22.87 11.41 -11.76
C GLY A 103 22.77 11.26 -13.28
N PHE A 104 23.93 11.31 -13.93
CA PHE A 104 24.06 11.27 -15.39
C PHE A 104 24.89 10.09 -15.85
N ASP A 105 24.48 9.48 -16.96
CA ASP A 105 25.30 8.55 -17.71
C ASP A 105 26.07 9.30 -18.81
N GLN A 106 27.33 9.61 -18.52
CA GLN A 106 28.22 10.33 -19.43
C GLN A 106 28.71 9.45 -20.59
N LEU A 107 28.55 8.12 -20.51
CA LEU A 107 28.99 7.18 -21.54
C LEU A 107 27.91 6.97 -22.62
N ALA A 108 26.65 7.27 -22.31
CA ALA A 108 25.55 7.18 -23.27
C ALA A 108 25.62 8.30 -24.32
N GLN A 109 25.35 7.97 -25.59
CA GLN A 109 25.15 8.93 -26.68
C GLN A 109 23.75 8.73 -27.29
N PRO A 110 22.82 9.70 -27.16
CA PRO A 110 22.94 10.96 -26.41
C PRO A 110 23.08 10.75 -24.90
N GLN A 111 23.65 11.74 -24.20
CA GLN A 111 23.79 11.71 -22.73
C GLN A 111 22.42 11.61 -22.07
N LYS A 112 22.33 10.79 -21.01
CA LYS A 112 21.07 10.52 -20.30
C LYS A 112 21.16 10.87 -18.83
N ALA A 113 20.09 11.44 -18.30
CA ALA A 113 19.88 11.67 -16.88
C ALA A 113 18.96 10.58 -16.30
N LEU A 114 19.28 10.09 -15.11
CA LEU A 114 18.40 9.17 -14.39
C LEU A 114 17.43 9.96 -13.53
N ILE A 115 16.15 9.97 -13.93
CA ILE A 115 15.09 10.75 -13.29
C ILE A 115 14.13 9.82 -12.55
N GLY A 116 13.82 10.16 -11.31
CA GLY A 116 12.70 9.62 -10.56
C GLY A 116 11.53 10.60 -10.57
N ASP A 117 10.48 10.28 -11.32
CA ASP A 117 9.22 11.02 -11.32
C ASP A 117 8.21 10.33 -10.38
N PRO A 118 7.74 10.98 -9.31
CA PRO A 118 6.79 10.38 -8.36
C PRO A 118 5.50 9.86 -9.00
N SER A 119 5.16 10.32 -10.22
CA SER A 119 3.98 9.86 -10.98
C SER A 119 4.27 8.68 -11.91
N LYS A 120 5.52 8.48 -12.35
CA LYS A 120 5.87 7.51 -13.41
C LYS A 120 6.90 6.46 -12.98
N GLY A 121 7.60 6.68 -11.88
CA GLY A 121 8.73 5.85 -11.46
C GLY A 121 10.08 6.37 -11.94
N VAL A 122 11.08 5.50 -11.92
CA VAL A 122 12.47 5.80 -12.28
C VAL A 122 12.72 5.44 -13.74
N PHE A 123 13.25 6.37 -14.52
CA PHE A 123 13.55 6.15 -15.93
C PHE A 123 14.69 7.04 -16.43
N TRP A 124 15.25 6.68 -17.59
CA TRP A 124 16.27 7.47 -18.27
C TRP A 124 15.62 8.51 -19.18
N MET A 125 16.08 9.75 -19.09
CA MET A 125 15.64 10.87 -19.92
C MET A 125 16.86 11.48 -20.63
N ASP A 126 16.71 11.86 -21.89
CA ASP A 126 17.77 12.56 -22.61
C ASP A 126 18.01 13.94 -21.99
N VAL A 127 19.28 14.34 -21.86
CA VAL A 127 19.65 15.62 -21.21
C VAL A 127 19.04 16.83 -21.94
N SER A 128 18.92 16.77 -23.26
CA SER A 128 18.25 17.80 -24.07
C SER A 128 16.75 17.92 -23.75
N GLN A 129 16.09 16.81 -23.44
CA GLN A 129 14.69 16.82 -23.04
C GLN A 129 14.53 17.37 -21.61
N LEU A 130 15.42 16.98 -20.70
CA LEU A 130 15.46 17.54 -19.35
C LEU A 130 15.65 19.07 -19.39
N ALA A 131 16.52 19.55 -20.28
CA ALA A 131 16.76 20.98 -20.49
C ALA A 131 15.49 21.76 -20.83
N GLN A 132 14.64 21.18 -21.68
CA GLN A 132 13.39 21.81 -22.10
C GLN A 132 12.34 21.84 -20.98
N LEU A 133 12.36 20.85 -20.08
CA LEU A 133 11.41 20.75 -18.96
C LEU A 133 11.87 21.57 -17.74
N TRP A 134 13.19 21.73 -17.55
CA TRP A 134 13.78 22.44 -16.41
C TRP A 134 13.91 23.94 -16.68
N VAL A 135 12.78 24.58 -17.04
CA VAL A 135 12.72 26.01 -17.39
C VAL A 135 13.09 26.89 -16.19
N SER A 136 12.67 26.50 -14.98
CA SER A 136 12.89 27.30 -13.77
C SER A 136 14.35 27.35 -13.31
N LYS A 137 15.20 26.41 -13.77
CA LYS A 137 16.59 26.21 -13.32
C LYS A 137 16.77 26.03 -11.81
N THR A 138 15.67 25.86 -11.08
CA THR A 138 15.66 25.73 -9.63
C THR A 138 15.86 24.27 -9.23
N CYS A 139 16.75 24.06 -8.27
CA CYS A 139 17.00 22.75 -7.67
C CYS A 139 17.17 22.86 -6.15
N LEU A 140 16.96 21.74 -5.46
CA LEU A 140 17.23 21.56 -4.04
C LEU A 140 18.27 20.46 -3.86
N THR A 141 19.45 20.86 -3.43
CA THR A 141 20.53 19.93 -3.07
C THR A 141 20.32 19.39 -1.66
N LEU A 142 20.67 18.13 -1.44
CA LEU A 142 20.44 17.43 -0.17
C LEU A 142 21.66 16.57 0.18
N ALA A 143 22.38 16.97 1.23
CA ALA A 143 23.50 16.23 1.78
C ALA A 143 23.15 15.64 3.16
N PRO A 144 23.37 14.34 3.39
CA PRO A 144 23.07 13.72 4.68
C PRO A 144 24.02 14.25 5.76
N THR A 145 23.48 14.64 6.93
CA THR A 145 24.29 15.03 8.10
C THR A 145 24.30 13.92 9.16
N THR A 146 25.11 14.08 10.20
CA THR A 146 25.12 13.19 11.38
C THR A 146 23.79 13.21 12.15
N ALA A 147 22.94 14.21 11.94
CA ALA A 147 21.61 14.29 12.54
C ALA A 147 20.57 13.38 11.86
N LEU A 148 20.88 12.86 10.65
CA LEU A 148 19.98 11.98 9.92
C LEU A 148 19.82 10.65 10.65
N GLN A 149 18.64 10.40 11.23
CA GLN A 149 18.41 9.15 11.94
C GLN A 149 18.30 7.98 10.95
N PRO A 150 18.96 6.84 11.21
CA PRO A 150 18.83 5.65 10.36
C PRO A 150 17.40 5.10 10.44
N ALA A 151 16.95 4.47 9.36
CA ALA A 151 15.63 3.86 9.30
C ALA A 151 15.44 2.87 10.46
N LYS A 152 14.46 3.11 11.34
CA LYS A 152 14.00 2.09 12.28
C LYS A 152 13.28 1.00 11.50
N GLN A 153 13.61 -0.26 11.73
CA GLN A 153 12.91 -1.38 11.10
C GLN A 153 11.43 -1.39 11.52
N THR A 154 10.56 -0.83 10.66
CA THR A 154 9.11 -0.68 10.87
C THR A 154 8.33 -1.97 10.65
N GLN A 155 8.99 -3.05 10.25
CA GLN A 155 8.35 -4.31 9.84
C GLN A 155 7.52 -4.96 10.96
N ASN A 156 7.86 -4.72 12.23
CA ASN A 156 7.12 -5.28 13.36
C ASN A 156 5.82 -4.52 13.68
N GLN A 157 5.67 -3.27 13.25
CA GLN A 157 4.51 -2.45 13.60
C GLN A 157 3.25 -2.82 12.80
N GLN A 158 3.41 -3.16 11.52
CA GLN A 158 2.27 -3.56 10.67
C GLN A 158 1.67 -4.90 11.12
N PHE A 159 2.51 -5.87 11.46
CA PHE A 159 2.06 -7.16 11.99
C PHE A 159 1.44 -7.01 13.38
N SER A 160 2.03 -6.21 14.26
CA SER A 160 1.47 -5.91 15.58
C SER A 160 0.09 -5.28 15.49
N TRP A 161 -0.12 -4.32 14.58
CA TRP A 161 -1.42 -3.69 14.37
C TRP A 161 -2.47 -4.69 13.86
N PHE A 162 -2.10 -5.51 12.86
CA PHE A 162 -2.99 -6.55 12.33
C PHE A 162 -3.37 -7.59 13.40
N TRP A 163 -2.40 -8.02 14.20
CA TRP A 163 -2.64 -8.95 15.29
C TRP A 163 -3.56 -8.37 16.37
N GLN A 164 -3.36 -7.10 16.73
CA GLN A 164 -4.23 -6.41 17.69
C GLN A 164 -5.68 -6.30 17.21
N LEU A 165 -5.89 -6.24 15.90
CA LEU A 165 -7.21 -6.14 15.30
C LEU A 165 -7.94 -7.49 15.26
N ILE A 166 -7.22 -8.58 14.98
CA ILE A 166 -7.81 -9.93 14.87
C ILE A 166 -7.94 -10.65 16.22
N GLN A 167 -7.09 -10.33 17.21
CA GLN A 167 -7.08 -11.03 18.49
C GLN A 167 -8.45 -11.04 19.22
N GLN A 168 -9.26 -10.02 18.98
CA GLN A 168 -10.60 -9.90 19.58
C GLN A 168 -11.60 -10.90 18.96
N ASP A 169 -11.34 -11.38 17.74
CA ASP A 169 -12.22 -12.27 16.98
C ASP A 169 -11.73 -13.73 16.95
N LEU A 170 -10.54 -14.02 17.52
CA LEU A 170 -9.95 -15.36 17.58
C LEU A 170 -10.90 -16.48 18.07
N PRO A 171 -11.69 -16.32 19.15
CA PRO A 171 -12.57 -17.40 19.61
C PRO A 171 -13.67 -17.74 18.61
N LEU A 172 -14.26 -16.72 17.96
CA LEU A 172 -15.29 -16.90 16.92
C LEU A 172 -14.71 -17.53 15.65
N LEU A 173 -13.51 -17.09 15.25
CA LEU A 173 -12.79 -17.65 14.12
C LEU A 173 -12.38 -19.11 14.38
N GLY A 174 -11.93 -19.44 15.59
CA GLY A 174 -11.58 -20.81 15.99
C GLY A 174 -12.76 -21.78 15.88
N ILE A 175 -13.94 -21.38 16.36
CA ILE A 175 -15.18 -22.18 16.21
C ILE A 175 -15.54 -22.31 14.72
N SER A 176 -15.41 -21.24 13.94
CA SER A 176 -15.71 -21.24 12.50
C SER A 176 -14.77 -22.15 11.71
N VAL A 177 -13.49 -22.22 12.08
CA VAL A 177 -12.50 -23.14 11.50
C VAL A 177 -12.86 -24.59 11.84
N PHE A 178 -13.20 -24.87 13.10
CA PHE A 178 -13.64 -26.21 13.51
C PHE A 178 -14.88 -26.68 12.74
N LEU A 179 -15.91 -25.82 12.62
CA LEU A 179 -17.08 -26.09 11.79
C LEU A 179 -16.71 -26.29 10.31
N GLY A 180 -15.74 -25.52 9.80
CA GLY A 180 -15.19 -25.68 8.46
C GLY A 180 -14.61 -27.08 8.23
N ILE A 181 -13.74 -27.54 9.14
CA ILE A 181 -13.16 -28.88 9.09
C ILE A 181 -14.26 -29.96 9.18
N ALA A 182 -15.22 -29.81 10.09
CA ALA A 182 -16.34 -30.74 10.22
C ALA A 182 -17.16 -30.82 8.92
N THR A 183 -17.49 -29.68 8.30
CA THR A 183 -18.22 -29.66 7.01
C THR A 183 -17.41 -30.26 5.86
N ALA A 184 -16.09 -30.14 5.87
CA ALA A 184 -15.21 -30.76 4.88
C ALA A 184 -15.16 -32.29 5.04
N LEU A 185 -15.03 -32.79 6.27
CA LEU A 185 -15.07 -34.22 6.58
C LEU A 185 -16.42 -34.85 6.20
N LEU A 186 -17.53 -34.18 6.50
CA LEU A 186 -18.85 -34.64 6.05
C LEU A 186 -18.98 -34.62 4.52
N GLY A 187 -18.37 -33.63 3.85
CA GLY A 187 -18.31 -33.59 2.39
C GLY A 187 -17.53 -34.77 1.79
N LEU A 188 -16.40 -35.14 2.40
CA LEU A 188 -15.64 -36.33 2.02
C LEU A 188 -16.45 -37.61 2.25
N ALA A 189 -17.10 -37.73 3.41
CA ALA A 189 -17.97 -38.86 3.72
C ALA A 189 -19.09 -38.99 2.68
N MET A 190 -19.74 -37.89 2.30
CA MET A 190 -20.76 -37.90 1.24
C MET A 190 -20.23 -38.41 -0.10
N ALA A 191 -19.02 -38.00 -0.51
CA ALA A 191 -18.42 -38.46 -1.76
C ALA A 191 -18.19 -39.98 -1.76
N LEU A 192 -17.65 -40.52 -0.66
CA LEU A 192 -17.45 -41.96 -0.48
C LEU A 192 -18.78 -42.72 -0.44
N PHE A 193 -19.78 -42.21 0.27
CA PHE A 193 -21.12 -42.81 0.30
C PHE A 193 -21.79 -42.81 -1.09
N SER A 194 -21.63 -41.73 -1.85
CA SER A 194 -22.15 -41.66 -3.22
C SER A 194 -21.49 -42.71 -4.12
N GLN A 195 -20.19 -42.93 -3.97
CA GLN A 195 -19.47 -43.96 -4.70
C GLN A 195 -20.03 -45.36 -4.40
N VAL A 196 -20.15 -45.72 -3.12
CA VAL A 196 -20.72 -47.03 -2.69
C VAL A 196 -22.16 -47.21 -3.19
N LEU A 197 -22.97 -46.14 -3.16
CA LEU A 197 -24.36 -46.21 -3.61
C LEU A 197 -24.45 -46.51 -5.12
N ILE A 198 -23.57 -45.91 -5.93
CA ILE A 198 -23.54 -46.07 -7.40
C ILE A 198 -22.91 -47.41 -7.79
N ASP A 199 -21.76 -47.76 -7.21
CA ASP A 199 -20.94 -48.87 -7.66
C ASP A 199 -21.42 -50.22 -7.07
N ASP A 200 -21.87 -50.25 -5.82
CA ASP A 200 -22.25 -51.50 -5.14
C ASP A 200 -23.77 -51.69 -5.02
N VAL A 201 -24.50 -50.64 -4.62
CA VAL A 201 -25.92 -50.76 -4.26
C VAL A 201 -26.83 -50.75 -5.48
N PHE A 202 -26.54 -49.89 -6.46
CA PHE A 202 -27.33 -49.75 -7.69
C PHE A 202 -27.34 -51.04 -8.55
N PRO A 203 -26.20 -51.71 -8.81
CA PRO A 203 -26.18 -52.92 -9.64
C PRO A 203 -26.82 -54.15 -9.00
N GLN A 204 -26.88 -54.21 -7.65
CA GLN A 204 -27.48 -55.32 -6.91
C GLN A 204 -29.01 -55.37 -6.99
N ASN A 205 -29.66 -54.34 -7.57
CA ASN A 205 -31.11 -54.19 -7.72
C ASN A 205 -31.91 -54.43 -6.41
N ASN A 206 -31.28 -54.18 -5.26
CA ASN A 206 -31.88 -54.36 -3.94
C ASN A 206 -32.48 -53.04 -3.46
N ALA A 207 -33.80 -52.89 -3.65
CA ALA A 207 -34.52 -51.68 -3.31
C ALA A 207 -34.36 -51.26 -1.83
N SER A 208 -34.36 -52.22 -0.90
CA SER A 208 -34.22 -51.92 0.53
C SER A 208 -32.86 -51.29 0.87
N LYS A 209 -31.76 -51.83 0.34
CA LYS A 209 -30.42 -51.24 0.55
C LYS A 209 -30.30 -49.85 -0.07
N PHE A 210 -30.91 -49.66 -1.24
CA PHE A 210 -30.94 -48.36 -1.93
C PHE A 210 -31.67 -47.29 -1.10
N PHE A 211 -32.87 -47.59 -0.62
CA PHE A 211 -33.64 -46.64 0.20
C PHE A 211 -32.92 -46.29 1.50
N ILE A 212 -32.35 -47.28 2.21
CA ILE A 212 -31.59 -47.04 3.45
C ILE A 212 -30.38 -46.14 3.18
N GLY A 213 -29.60 -46.44 2.13
CA GLY A 213 -28.42 -45.65 1.76
C GLY A 213 -28.80 -44.21 1.37
N SER A 214 -29.86 -44.04 0.59
CA SER A 214 -30.38 -42.72 0.17
C SER A 214 -30.88 -41.90 1.36
N THR A 215 -31.62 -42.51 2.31
CA THR A 215 -32.06 -41.84 3.53
C THR A 215 -30.90 -41.42 4.42
N LEU A 216 -29.87 -42.26 4.56
CA LEU A 216 -28.66 -41.93 5.31
C LEU A 216 -27.89 -40.76 4.66
N LEU A 217 -27.74 -40.78 3.34
CA LEU A 217 -27.09 -39.69 2.59
C LEU A 217 -27.85 -38.37 2.73
N LEU A 218 -29.19 -38.42 2.66
CA LEU A 218 -30.04 -37.25 2.91
C LEU A 218 -29.85 -36.71 4.33
N PHE A 219 -29.77 -37.59 5.33
CA PHE A 219 -29.53 -37.19 6.71
C PHE A 219 -28.17 -36.49 6.90
N ILE A 220 -27.09 -37.05 6.31
CA ILE A 220 -25.76 -36.43 6.33
C ILE A 220 -25.77 -35.07 5.63
N LEU A 221 -26.47 -34.95 4.50
CA LEU A 221 -26.65 -33.69 3.78
C LEU A 221 -27.30 -32.62 4.67
N LEU A 222 -28.37 -32.98 5.40
CA LEU A 222 -29.08 -32.06 6.30
C LEU A 222 -28.18 -31.57 7.45
N ILE A 223 -27.41 -32.47 8.06
CA ILE A 223 -26.44 -32.10 9.10
C ILE A 223 -25.39 -31.15 8.53
N ARG A 224 -24.83 -31.48 7.36
CA ARG A 224 -23.82 -30.65 6.69
C ARG A 224 -24.37 -29.25 6.40
N LEU A 225 -25.59 -29.15 5.89
CA LEU A 225 -26.26 -27.88 5.63
C LEU A 225 -26.44 -27.07 6.94
N GLY A 226 -26.88 -27.70 8.02
CA GLY A 226 -27.03 -27.05 9.32
C GLY A 226 -25.71 -26.49 9.85
N LEU A 227 -24.63 -27.28 9.82
CA LEU A 227 -23.30 -26.83 10.23
C LEU A 227 -22.77 -25.68 9.36
N GLN A 228 -23.03 -25.73 8.05
CA GLN A 228 -22.65 -24.67 7.12
C GLN A 228 -23.40 -23.37 7.41
N LEU A 229 -24.71 -23.44 7.70
CA LEU A 229 -25.50 -22.26 8.07
C LEU A 229 -25.00 -21.63 9.39
N ILE A 230 -24.71 -22.45 10.40
CA ILE A 230 -24.15 -21.96 11.68
C ILE A 230 -22.80 -21.28 11.44
N ARG A 231 -21.90 -21.92 10.69
CA ARG A 231 -20.59 -21.33 10.35
C ARG A 231 -20.76 -20.00 9.63
N GLN A 232 -21.66 -19.93 8.64
CA GLN A 232 -21.87 -18.72 7.87
C GLN A 232 -22.49 -17.59 8.71
N HIS A 233 -23.39 -17.92 9.64
CA HIS A 233 -23.91 -16.93 10.58
C HIS A 233 -22.82 -16.36 11.50
N LEU A 234 -21.92 -17.22 12.02
CA LEU A 234 -20.79 -16.78 12.86
C LEU A 234 -19.83 -15.88 12.09
N LEU A 235 -19.46 -16.24 10.87
CA LEU A 235 -18.59 -15.44 10.01
C LEU A 235 -19.23 -14.09 9.64
N ASN A 236 -20.53 -14.07 9.36
CA ASN A 236 -21.25 -12.82 9.08
C ASN A 236 -21.29 -11.90 10.30
N LYS A 237 -21.54 -12.46 11.49
CA LYS A 237 -21.52 -11.69 12.74
C LYS A 237 -20.13 -11.11 13.00
N GLN A 238 -19.08 -11.92 12.87
CA GLN A 238 -17.70 -11.48 13.04
C GLN A 238 -17.33 -10.37 12.05
N SER A 239 -17.67 -10.53 10.76
CA SER A 239 -17.44 -9.49 9.76
C SER A 239 -18.18 -8.21 10.13
N PHE A 240 -19.46 -8.28 10.54
CA PHE A 240 -20.20 -7.09 10.96
C PHE A 240 -19.54 -6.36 12.15
N ASP A 241 -19.18 -7.09 13.21
CA ASP A 241 -18.55 -6.53 14.42
C ASP A 241 -17.17 -5.92 14.11
N PHE A 242 -16.38 -6.60 13.27
CA PHE A 242 -15.10 -6.10 12.76
C PHE A 242 -15.27 -4.82 11.94
N ASN A 243 -16.26 -4.80 11.05
CA ASN A 243 -16.55 -3.64 10.19
C ASN A 243 -16.97 -2.43 11.01
N LEU A 244 -17.79 -2.63 12.04
CA LEU A 244 -18.23 -1.57 12.93
C LEU A 244 -17.06 -0.98 13.73
N ARG A 245 -16.20 -1.84 14.31
CA ARG A 245 -15.00 -1.41 15.04
C ARG A 245 -14.05 -0.60 14.17
N MET A 246 -13.69 -1.12 12.99
CA MET A 246 -12.78 -0.40 12.08
C MET A 246 -13.38 0.92 11.61
N GLY A 247 -14.70 0.96 11.35
CA GLY A 247 -15.39 2.18 11.00
C GLY A 247 -15.27 3.24 12.08
N ILE A 248 -15.59 2.88 13.33
CA ILE A 248 -15.49 3.78 14.48
C ILE A 248 -14.05 4.27 14.66
N ASP A 249 -13.06 3.36 14.70
CA ASP A 249 -11.64 3.71 14.84
C ASP A 249 -11.16 4.68 13.75
N PHE A 250 -11.60 4.49 12.50
CA PHE A 250 -11.26 5.38 11.39
C PHE A 250 -11.88 6.76 11.59
N TYR A 251 -13.18 6.83 11.92
CA TYR A 251 -13.88 8.09 12.15
C TYR A 251 -13.30 8.86 13.34
N GLU A 252 -13.00 8.20 14.45
CA GLU A 252 -12.38 8.83 15.62
C GLU A 252 -11.00 9.41 15.29
N LYS A 253 -10.14 8.64 14.61
CA LYS A 253 -8.82 9.11 14.18
C LYS A 253 -8.89 10.24 13.17
N LEU A 254 -9.87 10.20 12.26
CA LEU A 254 -10.08 11.24 11.27
C LEU A 254 -10.54 12.53 11.95
N LEU A 255 -11.60 12.48 12.75
CA LEU A 255 -12.17 13.64 13.43
C LEU A 255 -11.24 14.23 14.51
N GLY A 256 -10.34 13.42 15.07
CA GLY A 256 -9.32 13.87 16.01
C GLY A 256 -8.15 14.64 15.37
N GLN A 257 -8.08 14.72 14.04
CA GLN A 257 -6.99 15.46 13.38
C GLN A 257 -7.14 16.99 13.52
N PRO A 258 -6.02 17.74 13.59
CA PRO A 258 -6.07 19.19 13.60
C PRO A 258 -6.58 19.74 12.26
N LYS A 259 -7.16 20.94 12.27
CA LYS A 259 -7.69 21.61 11.07
C LYS A 259 -6.72 21.60 9.87
N SER A 260 -5.42 21.81 10.11
CA SER A 260 -4.39 21.82 9.06
C SER A 260 -4.32 20.54 8.23
N PHE A 261 -4.70 19.39 8.82
CA PHE A 261 -4.77 18.11 8.11
C PHE A 261 -5.87 18.10 7.05
N PHE A 262 -6.98 18.79 7.32
CA PHE A 262 -8.13 18.89 6.42
C PHE A 262 -7.93 19.97 5.34
N ASP A 263 -7.36 21.12 5.71
CA ASP A 263 -7.09 22.21 4.77
C ASP A 263 -6.14 21.76 3.63
N GLY A 264 -5.27 20.78 3.89
CA GLY A 264 -4.32 20.24 2.92
C GLY A 264 -4.86 19.13 1.98
N ARG A 265 -6.12 18.71 2.09
CA ARG A 265 -6.69 17.58 1.32
C ARG A 265 -8.06 17.87 0.73
N LYS A 266 -8.36 17.31 -0.44
CA LYS A 266 -9.67 17.46 -1.07
C LYS A 266 -10.66 16.47 -0.46
N ILE A 267 -11.94 16.82 -0.49
CA ILE A 267 -13.03 15.93 -0.07
C ILE A 267 -12.97 14.58 -0.84
N GLY A 268 -12.63 14.65 -2.13
CA GLY A 268 -12.42 13.47 -2.97
C GLY A 268 -11.36 12.50 -2.44
N ASP A 269 -10.26 13.02 -1.89
CA ASP A 269 -9.16 12.21 -1.36
C ASP A 269 -9.63 11.41 -0.12
N PHE A 270 -10.47 12.00 0.73
CA PHE A 270 -11.07 11.30 1.87
C PHE A 270 -12.02 10.19 1.42
N THR A 271 -12.85 10.45 0.40
CA THR A 271 -13.76 9.42 -0.14
C THR A 271 -12.99 8.28 -0.79
N ALA A 272 -11.88 8.57 -1.48
CA ALA A 272 -11.00 7.56 -2.05
C ALA A 272 -10.35 6.69 -0.97
N ARG A 273 -9.77 7.31 0.07
CA ARG A 273 -9.15 6.59 1.20
C ARG A 273 -10.16 5.71 1.96
N PHE A 274 -11.38 6.19 2.15
CA PHE A 274 -12.46 5.38 2.75
C PHE A 274 -12.81 4.17 1.89
N SER A 275 -12.92 4.36 0.57
CA SER A 275 -13.16 3.27 -0.39
C SER A 275 -12.02 2.25 -0.41
N ASP A 276 -10.77 2.72 -0.33
CA ASP A 276 -9.58 1.87 -0.28
C ASP A 276 -9.51 1.05 1.02
N ALA A 277 -9.82 1.68 2.16
CA ALA A 277 -9.95 0.98 3.44
C ALA A 277 -11.03 -0.12 3.35
N ALA A 278 -12.20 0.19 2.80
CA ALA A 278 -13.27 -0.78 2.56
C ALA A 278 -12.89 -1.88 1.55
N ARG A 279 -11.97 -1.60 0.61
CA ARG A 279 -11.43 -2.59 -0.32
C ARG A 279 -10.44 -3.53 0.37
N ILE A 280 -9.52 -3.02 1.18
CA ILE A 280 -8.56 -3.82 1.96
C ILE A 280 -9.33 -4.74 2.91
N GLN A 281 -10.35 -4.21 3.58
CA GLN A 281 -11.27 -4.96 4.43
C GLN A 281 -11.92 -6.14 3.71
N ARG A 282 -12.51 -5.92 2.53
CA ARG A 282 -13.09 -7.01 1.73
C ARG A 282 -12.08 -8.09 1.35
N VAL A 283 -10.81 -7.74 1.17
CA VAL A 283 -9.74 -8.72 0.91
C VAL A 283 -9.41 -9.53 2.16
N ILE A 284 -9.38 -8.90 3.34
CA ILE A 284 -9.17 -9.58 4.62
C ILE A 284 -10.33 -10.53 4.92
N ASP A 285 -11.57 -10.05 4.80
CA ASP A 285 -12.78 -10.87 4.97
C ASP A 285 -12.82 -12.06 4.01
N ARG A 286 -12.46 -11.85 2.74
CA ARG A 286 -12.44 -12.94 1.77
C ARG A 286 -11.34 -13.95 2.05
N LYS A 287 -10.20 -13.53 2.62
CA LYS A 287 -9.09 -14.42 2.99
C LYS A 287 -9.28 -15.12 4.34
N SER A 288 -10.12 -14.59 5.24
CA SER A 288 -10.50 -15.30 6.47
C SER A 288 -11.61 -16.34 6.25
N VAL A 289 -12.36 -16.20 5.14
CA VAL A 289 -13.44 -17.11 4.74
C VAL A 289 -12.93 -18.33 3.92
N VAL A 290 -11.74 -18.25 3.30
CA VAL A 290 -11.09 -19.35 2.56
C VAL A 290 -10.12 -20.09 3.46
#